data_AF-A0A935EJJ9-F1
#
_entry.id   AF-A0A935EJJ9-F1
#
_cell.length_a   1.000
_cell.length_b   1.000
_cell.length_c   1.000
_cell.angle_alpha   90.00
_cell.angle_beta   90.00
_cell.angle_gamma   90.00
#
_symmetry.space_group_name_H-M   'P 1'
#
loop_
_entity.id
_entity.type
_entity.pdbx_description
1 polymer ?
#
loop_
_entity_poly.entity_id
_entity_poly.type
_entity_poly.pdbx_seq_one_letter_code
_entity_poly.pdbx_strand_id
1 'polypeptide(L)'
;MKTQEIADFLSAELVGDGNIEISSVADLHKAAAGQIAFLEKGKEIGDSDAACIIVPIGFDPGAHDAALIFSANPKLAFALIALETLLKRKPKVLA
;
A
#
# COMPACT_ATOMS: atom_id res chain seq x y z
N MET A 1 3.67 7.67 6.89
CA MET A 1 4.82 7.65 5.96
C MET A 1 4.28 7.85 4.57
N LYS A 2 4.97 8.61 3.73
CA LYS A 2 4.51 8.95 2.38
C LYS A 2 4.66 7.76 1.43
N THR A 3 3.84 7.70 0.39
CA THR A 3 3.89 6.66 -0.66
C THR A 3 5.26 6.56 -1.35
N GLN A 4 5.94 7.69 -1.57
CA GLN A 4 7.32 7.66 -2.08
C GLN A 4 8.30 7.00 -1.11
N GLU A 5 8.21 7.31 0.19
CA GLU A 5 9.08 6.69 1.20
C GLU A 5 8.85 5.17 1.30
N ILE A 6 7.61 4.73 1.09
CA ILE A 6 7.25 3.31 1.04
C ILE A 6 7.89 2.64 -0.18
N ALA A 7 7.80 3.26 -1.35
CA ALA A 7 8.43 2.74 -2.57
C ALA A 7 9.95 2.63 -2.41
N ASP A 8 10.59 3.66 -1.86
CA ASP A 8 12.04 3.67 -1.60
C ASP A 8 12.43 2.57 -0.59
N PHE A 9 11.67 2.41 0.50
CA PHE A 9 11.89 1.37 1.50
C PHE A 9 11.77 -0.04 0.91
N LEU A 10 10.83 -0.24 -0.01
CA LEU A 10 10.62 -1.52 -0.70
C LEU A 10 11.53 -1.71 -1.90
N SER A 11 12.34 -0.70 -2.27
CA SER A 11 13.07 -0.65 -3.55
C SER A 11 12.17 -0.99 -4.74
N ALA A 12 10.98 -0.40 -4.74
CA ALA A 12 9.90 -0.66 -5.68
C ALA A 12 9.57 0.60 -6.49
N GLU A 13 8.90 0.42 -7.63
CA GLU A 13 8.47 1.53 -8.48
C GLU A 13 7.12 2.08 -8.01
N LEU A 14 7.01 3.41 -7.92
CA LEU A 14 5.77 4.12 -7.60
C LEU A 14 5.19 4.77 -8.87
N VAL A 15 3.89 4.60 -9.07
CA VAL A 15 3.09 5.33 -10.07
C VAL A 15 1.94 6.04 -9.36
N GLY A 16 1.75 7.33 -9.63
CA GLY A 16 0.73 8.16 -8.96
C GLY A 16 1.34 9.19 -8.00
N ASP A 17 0.57 9.63 -7.00
CA ASP A 17 1.02 10.66 -6.07
C ASP A 17 1.92 10.10 -4.95
N GLY A 18 3.18 10.56 -4.93
CA GLY A 18 4.21 10.23 -3.94
C GLY A 18 4.09 10.93 -2.59
N ASN A 19 3.15 11.86 -2.45
CA ASN A 19 2.97 12.64 -1.21
C ASN A 19 1.84 12.15 -0.32
N ILE A 20 1.09 11.12 -0.74
CA ILE A 20 -0.03 10.60 0.03
C ILE A 20 0.49 10.00 1.35
N GLU A 21 -0.08 10.43 2.47
CA GLU A 21 0.30 9.92 3.77
C GLU A 21 -0.42 8.61 4.10
N ILE A 22 0.37 7.56 4.32
CA ILE A 22 -0.11 6.24 4.74
C ILE A 22 0.04 6.08 6.25
N SER A 23 -1.07 5.75 6.90
CA SER A 23 -1.23 5.64 8.36
C SER A 23 -1.38 4.19 8.84
N SER A 24 -1.80 3.29 7.96
CA SER A 24 -2.10 1.89 8.30
C SER A 24 -2.21 1.00 7.06
N VAL A 25 -2.20 -0.31 7.30
CA VAL A 25 -2.45 -1.34 6.29
C VAL A 25 -3.88 -1.87 6.43
N ALA A 26 -4.50 -2.30 5.32
CA ALA A 26 -5.85 -2.87 5.32
C ALA A 26 -6.06 -3.91 4.19
N ASP A 27 -7.13 -4.70 4.31
CA ASP A 27 -7.61 -5.57 3.23
C ASP A 27 -8.05 -4.71 2.02
N LEU A 28 -7.78 -5.14 0.79
CA LEU A 28 -8.09 -4.38 -0.44
C LEU A 28 -9.54 -3.84 -0.50
N HIS A 29 -10.53 -4.68 -0.18
CA HIS A 29 -11.95 -4.30 -0.22
C HIS A 29 -12.43 -3.49 0.99
N LYS A 30 -11.59 -3.29 2.01
CA LYS A 30 -11.92 -2.50 3.21
C LYS A 30 -11.02 -1.28 3.39
N ALA A 31 -9.99 -1.18 2.55
CA ALA A 31 -9.03 -0.11 2.62
C ALA A 31 -9.71 1.21 2.27
N ALA A 32 -9.47 2.20 3.11
CA ALA A 32 -9.96 3.56 2.95
C ALA A 32 -8.79 4.53 2.69
N ALA A 33 -9.15 5.81 2.55
CA ALA A 33 -8.17 6.88 2.39
C ALA A 33 -7.11 6.86 3.50
N GLY A 34 -5.84 7.03 3.09
CA GLY A 34 -4.68 6.96 3.99
C GLY A 34 -4.29 5.55 4.44
N GLN A 35 -4.88 4.50 3.84
CA GLN A 35 -4.48 3.10 4.04
C GLN A 35 -3.83 2.52 2.79
N ILE A 36 -2.94 1.55 2.99
CA ILE A 36 -2.33 0.78 1.92
C ILE A 36 -2.85 -0.66 1.92
N ALA A 37 -3.11 -1.18 0.72
CA ALA A 37 -3.52 -2.56 0.48
C ALA A 37 -2.57 -3.24 -0.52
N PHE A 38 -2.82 -4.50 -0.82
CA PHE A 38 -2.09 -5.22 -1.87
C PHE A 38 -3.01 -6.10 -2.69
N LEU A 39 -2.58 -6.39 -3.91
CA LEU A 39 -3.19 -7.35 -4.83
C LEU A 39 -2.24 -8.54 -4.99
N GLU A 40 -2.63 -9.73 -4.53
CA GLU A 40 -1.79 -10.94 -4.64
C GLU A 40 -1.90 -11.59 -6.02
N LYS A 41 -3.13 -11.84 -6.46
CA LYS A 41 -3.47 -12.52 -7.72
C LYS A 41 -4.78 -11.94 -8.22
N GLY A 42 -4.74 -11.33 -9.40
CA GLY A 42 -5.89 -10.69 -10.00
C GLY A 42 -5.45 -9.84 -11.18
N LYS A 43 -6.38 -9.58 -12.10
CA LYS A 43 -6.16 -8.66 -13.21
C LYS A 43 -6.73 -7.27 -12.95
N GLU A 44 -7.45 -7.10 -11.84
CA GLU A 44 -8.16 -5.89 -11.48
C GLU A 44 -8.12 -5.66 -9.97
N ILE A 45 -8.13 -4.39 -9.58
CA ILE A 45 -8.16 -3.93 -8.18
C ILE A 45 -9.58 -4.03 -7.60
N GLY A 46 -10.62 -4.00 -8.44
CA GLY A 46 -12.02 -3.92 -8.02
C GLY A 46 -12.35 -2.56 -7.38
N ASP A 47 -13.47 -2.49 -6.65
CA ASP A 47 -13.80 -1.35 -5.80
C ASP A 47 -12.89 -1.34 -4.56
N SER A 48 -11.98 -0.36 -4.51
CA SER A 48 -11.09 -0.10 -3.37
C SER A 48 -10.90 1.40 -3.20
N ASP A 49 -11.08 1.89 -1.97
CA ASP A 49 -10.80 3.27 -1.58
C ASP A 49 -9.39 3.42 -0.97
N ALA A 50 -8.50 2.45 -1.23
CA ALA A 50 -7.13 2.50 -0.76
C ALA A 50 -6.41 3.73 -1.33
N ALA A 51 -5.68 4.43 -0.47
CA ALA A 51 -4.80 5.52 -0.92
C ALA A 51 -3.61 4.99 -1.75
N CYS A 52 -3.16 3.78 -1.44
CA CYS A 52 -2.08 3.12 -2.16
C CYS A 52 -2.30 1.61 -2.26
N ILE A 53 -1.89 1.01 -3.36
CA ILE A 53 -2.03 -0.42 -3.61
C ILE A 53 -0.72 -0.99 -4.12
N ILE A 54 -0.25 -2.05 -3.46
CA ILE A 54 0.91 -2.81 -3.90
C ILE A 54 0.45 -3.85 -4.91
N VAL A 55 0.99 -3.80 -6.13
CA VAL A 55 0.58 -4.63 -7.26
C VAL A 55 1.77 -5.42 -7.83
N PRO A 56 1.53 -6.56 -8.49
CA PRO A 56 2.59 -7.30 -9.13
C PRO A 56 3.20 -6.51 -10.30
N ILE A 57 4.49 -6.76 -10.60
CA ILE A 57 5.15 -6.20 -11.78
C ILE A 57 4.38 -6.58 -13.04
N GLY A 58 4.15 -5.60 -13.93
CA GLY A 58 3.39 -5.81 -15.17
C GLY A 58 1.88 -5.83 -14.99
N PHE A 59 1.37 -5.48 -13.81
CA PHE A 59 -0.05 -5.19 -13.61
C PHE A 59 -0.49 -4.02 -14.49
N ASP A 60 -1.60 -4.16 -15.21
CA ASP A 60 -2.21 -3.07 -15.97
C ASP A 60 -3.14 -2.29 -15.04
N PRO A 61 -2.80 -1.05 -14.68
CA PRO A 61 -3.57 -0.27 -13.71
C PRO A 61 -4.93 0.19 -14.23
N GLY A 62 -5.15 0.22 -15.55
CA GLY A 62 -6.31 0.89 -16.11
C GLY A 62 -6.43 2.36 -15.66
N ALA A 63 -7.65 2.88 -15.57
CA ALA A 63 -7.92 4.17 -14.96
C ALA A 63 -8.18 3.96 -13.45
N HIS A 64 -7.26 4.43 -12.60
CA HIS A 64 -7.40 4.35 -11.16
C HIS A 64 -6.72 5.55 -10.48
N ASP A 65 -7.32 6.03 -9.38
CA ASP A 65 -6.86 7.24 -8.67
C ASP A 65 -5.87 6.95 -7.53
N ALA A 66 -5.72 5.68 -7.13
CA ALA A 66 -4.78 5.30 -6.08
C ALA A 66 -3.33 5.30 -6.56
N ALA A 67 -2.40 5.58 -5.64
CA ALA A 67 -0.98 5.38 -5.89
C ALA A 67 -0.65 3.88 -5.96
N LEU A 68 0.17 3.46 -6.93
CA LEU A 68 0.49 2.08 -7.18
C LEU A 68 1.98 1.80 -6.94
N ILE A 69 2.27 0.75 -6.18
CA ILE A 69 3.63 0.30 -5.92
C ILE A 69 3.84 -1.06 -6.56
N PHE A 70 4.72 -1.13 -7.55
CA PHE A 70 5.00 -2.36 -8.29
C PHE A 70 6.07 -3.18 -7.59
N SER A 71 5.70 -4.38 -7.16
CA SER A 71 6.59 -5.28 -6.42
C SER A 71 6.60 -6.68 -7.02
N ALA A 72 7.76 -7.32 -7.03
CA ALA A 72 7.87 -8.74 -7.39
C ALA A 72 7.14 -9.66 -6.40
N ASN A 73 6.92 -9.20 -5.16
CA ASN A 73 6.19 -9.96 -4.14
C ASN A 73 5.28 -9.02 -3.32
N PRO A 74 4.06 -8.71 -3.82
CA PRO A 74 3.15 -7.79 -3.16
C PRO A 74 2.79 -8.17 -1.72
N LYS A 75 2.64 -9.47 -1.45
CA LYS A 75 2.33 -9.99 -0.10
C LYS A 75 3.48 -9.73 0.88
N LEU A 76 4.73 -9.97 0.45
CA LEU A 76 5.91 -9.69 1.27
C LEU A 76 6.06 -8.19 1.53
N ALA A 77 5.92 -7.38 0.49
CA ALA A 77 5.98 -5.93 0.61
C ALA A 77 4.92 -5.40 1.60
N PHE A 78 3.69 -5.90 1.51
CA PHE A 78 2.63 -5.58 2.47
C PHE A 78 3.00 -5.96 3.91
N ALA A 79 3.55 -7.15 4.13
CA ALA A 79 3.96 -7.61 5.45
C ALA A 79 5.08 -6.72 6.05
N LEU A 80 6.03 -6.28 5.24
CA LEU A 80 7.10 -5.37 5.67
C LEU A 80 6.55 -4.01 6.10
N ILE A 81 5.61 -3.45 5.32
CA ILE A 81 4.95 -2.18 5.68
C ILE A 81 4.04 -2.32 6.89
N ALA A 82 3.33 -3.44 7.02
CA ALA A 82 2.55 -3.74 8.22
C ALA A 82 3.44 -3.77 9.47
N LEU A 83 4.62 -4.41 9.39
CA LEU A 83 5.59 -4.43 10.48
C LEU A 83 6.11 -3.03 10.81
N GLU A 84 6.55 -2.29 9.81
CA GLU A 84 7.08 -0.92 9.97
C GLU A 84 6.03 0.02 10.60
N THR A 85 4.78 -0.05 10.14
CA THR A 85 3.68 0.76 10.68
C THR A 85 3.29 0.34 12.10
N LEU A 86 3.36 -0.94 12.44
CA LEU A 86 3.14 -1.41 13.82
C LEU A 86 4.25 -0.97 14.76
N LEU A 87 5.52 -1.06 14.35
CA LEU A 87 6.67 -0.67 15.18
C LEU A 87 6.72 0.83 15.46
N LYS A 88 6.22 1.66 14.53
CA LYS A 88 6.11 3.11 14.70
C LYS A 88 4.93 3.53 15.60
N ARG A 89 3.98 2.64 15.88
CA ARG A 89 2.85 2.94 16.78
C ARG A 89 3.31 2.83 18.23
N LYS A 90 3.25 3.95 18.96
CA LYS A 90 3.32 3.89 20.43
C LYS A 90 2.15 3.04 20.93
N PRO A 91 2.37 2.05 21.82
CA PRO A 91 1.27 1.32 22.41
C PRO A 91 0.34 2.33 23.10
N LYS A 92 -0.95 2.26 22.76
CA LYS A 92 -1.99 2.97 23.51
C LYS A 92 -2.04 2.28 24.88
N VAL A 93 -1.33 2.83 25.86
CA VAL A 93 -1.49 2.40 27.26
C VAL A 93 -2.94 2.72 27.61
N LEU A 94 -3.76 1.68 27.75
CA LEU A 94 -5.11 1.81 28.32
C LEU A 94 -4.90 2.26 29.77
N ALA A 95 -5.19 3.53 30.03
CA ALA A 95 -5.24 4.12 31.36
C ALA A 95 -6.61 3.88 31.98
#